data_AF-A0A1X1ZLX4-F1
#
_entry.id   AF-A0A1X1ZLX4-F1
#
_cell.length_a   1.000
_cell.length_b   1.000
_cell.length_c   1.000
_cell.angle_alpha   90.00
_cell.angle_beta   90.00
_cell.angle_gamma   90.00
#
_symmetry.space_group_name_H-M   'P 1'
#
loop_
_entity.id
_entity.type
_entity.pdbx_description
1 polymer ?
#
loop_
_entity_poly.entity_id
_entity_poly.type
_entity_poly.pdbx_seq_one_letter_code
_entity_poly.pdbx_strand_id
1 'polypeptide(L)'
;MLCYALHAHHDGEDRILWPVLRERLSAEESRLLDKIEIQHADITSCIERVEDARRQWFLHLDHHHGDALANELHALSRLVDRHLDDEERDILPLAAAYLSEAEWHAVNEGGKAVLSFKAVLFIVGMTCYRVNRRLTNVVLYSLSAPAKIAIPPLARLMYVRRAARVHGTRRP
;
A
#
# COMPACT_ATOMS: atom_id res chain seq x y z
N MET A 1 3.31 -1.82 -10.81
CA MET A 1 4.16 -1.38 -9.67
C MET A 1 3.31 -0.91 -8.51
N LEU A 2 2.49 0.13 -8.65
CA LEU A 2 1.55 0.52 -7.59
C LEU A 2 0.58 -0.61 -7.25
N CYS A 3 -0.16 -1.15 -8.24
CA CYS A 3 -1.10 -2.24 -7.99
C CYS A 3 -0.44 -3.48 -7.37
N TYR A 4 0.75 -3.86 -7.83
CA TYR A 4 1.54 -4.92 -7.20
C TYR A 4 1.88 -4.63 -5.74
N ALA A 5 2.37 -3.43 -5.44
CA ALA A 5 2.75 -3.06 -4.08
C ALA A 5 1.53 -3.02 -3.14
N LEU A 6 0.40 -2.53 -3.64
CA LEU A 6 -0.88 -2.48 -2.92
C LEU A 6 -1.40 -3.90 -2.63
N HIS A 7 -1.46 -4.77 -3.65
CA HIS A 7 -1.90 -6.15 -3.46
C HIS A 7 -1.00 -6.92 -2.49
N ALA A 8 0.33 -6.80 -2.61
CA ALA A 8 1.26 -7.45 -1.70
C ALA A 8 1.20 -6.91 -0.27
N HIS A 9 0.83 -5.64 -0.09
CA HIS A 9 0.62 -5.03 1.22
C HIS A 9 -0.61 -5.63 1.91
N HIS A 10 -1.77 -5.62 1.24
CA HIS A 10 -3.02 -6.16 1.78
C HIS A 10 -2.93 -7.68 2.03
N ASP A 11 -2.31 -8.45 1.11
CA ASP A 11 -2.05 -9.88 1.34
C ASP A 11 -1.17 -10.11 2.58
N GLY A 12 -0.20 -9.23 2.83
CA GLY A 12 0.61 -9.25 4.04
C GLY A 12 -0.22 -9.05 5.30
N GLU A 13 -1.14 -8.09 5.30
CA GLU A 13 -2.03 -7.82 6.43
C GLU A 13 -2.99 -8.98 6.69
N ASP A 14 -3.63 -9.49 5.64
CA ASP A 14 -4.55 -10.63 5.68
C ASP A 14 -3.91 -11.87 6.30
N ARG A 15 -2.64 -12.11 5.99
CA ARG A 15 -1.95 -13.33 6.40
C ARG A 15 -1.21 -13.21 7.73
N ILE A 16 -0.89 -11.99 8.15
CA ILE A 16 0.06 -11.74 9.25
C ILE A 16 -0.57 -10.89 10.35
N LEU A 17 -1.19 -9.76 10.02
CA LEU A 17 -1.72 -8.84 11.02
C LEU A 17 -3.12 -9.24 11.49
N TRP A 18 -4.04 -9.52 10.57
CA TRP A 18 -5.44 -9.84 10.89
C TRP A 18 -5.59 -11.09 11.78
N PRO A 19 -4.87 -12.20 11.55
CA PRO A 19 -4.98 -13.38 12.42
C PRO A 19 -4.57 -13.08 13.86
N VAL A 20 -3.50 -12.29 14.04
CA VAL A 20 -3.02 -11.87 15.35
C VAL A 20 -4.06 -10.99 16.04
N LEU A 21 -4.63 -10.00 15.35
CA LEU A 21 -5.67 -9.15 15.94
C LEU A 21 -6.92 -9.94 16.30
N ARG A 22 -7.42 -10.78 15.39
CA ARG A 22 -8.69 -11.48 15.52
C ARG A 22 -8.77 -12.37 16.78
N GLU A 23 -7.66 -12.90 17.26
CA GLU A 23 -7.59 -13.65 18.53
C GLU A 23 -7.92 -12.79 19.78
N ARG A 24 -7.78 -11.47 19.68
CA ARG A 24 -7.88 -10.52 20.80
C ARG A 24 -9.10 -9.61 20.70
N LEU A 25 -9.72 -9.50 19.52
CA LEU A 25 -10.87 -8.62 19.26
C LEU A 25 -12.15 -9.16 19.88
N SER A 26 -13.00 -8.26 20.38
CA SER A 26 -14.40 -8.57 20.66
C SER A 26 -15.18 -8.89 19.39
N ALA A 27 -16.41 -9.40 19.56
CA ALA A 27 -17.30 -9.67 18.42
C ALA A 27 -17.70 -8.40 17.64
N GLU A 28 -17.68 -7.22 18.29
CA GLU A 28 -17.96 -5.95 17.62
C GLU A 28 -16.77 -5.46 16.81
N GLU A 29 -15.57 -5.46 17.41
CA GLU A 29 -14.33 -5.09 16.72
C GLU A 29 -14.00 -6.04 15.57
N SER A 30 -14.31 -7.34 15.72
CA SER A 30 -14.14 -8.31 14.64
C SER A 30 -14.97 -7.96 13.40
N ARG A 31 -16.14 -7.32 13.55
CA ARG A 31 -16.93 -6.87 12.40
C ARG A 31 -16.28 -5.70 11.65
N LEU A 32 -15.50 -4.87 12.34
CA LEU A 32 -14.69 -3.82 11.69
C LEU A 32 -13.60 -4.46 10.84
N LEU A 33 -12.96 -5.51 11.36
CA LEU A 33 -11.96 -6.28 10.61
C LEU A 33 -12.57 -7.02 9.41
N ASP A 34 -13.75 -7.65 9.57
CA ASP A 34 -14.46 -8.30 8.46
C ASP A 34 -14.76 -7.30 7.32
N LYS A 35 -15.12 -6.05 7.66
CA LYS A 35 -15.35 -4.98 6.68
C LYS A 35 -14.06 -4.66 5.89
N ILE A 36 -12.91 -4.66 6.56
CA ILE A 36 -11.61 -4.34 5.96
C ILE A 36 -11.15 -5.47 5.02
N GLU A 37 -11.34 -6.73 5.41
CA GLU A 37 -11.07 -7.88 4.54
C GLU A 37 -11.95 -7.87 3.28
N ILE A 38 -13.23 -7.45 3.39
CA ILE A 38 -14.10 -7.24 2.22
C ILE A 38 -13.53 -6.14 1.31
N GLN A 39 -13.06 -5.03 1.87
CA GLN A 39 -12.43 -3.96 1.09
C GLN A 39 -11.16 -4.42 0.38
N HIS A 40 -10.35 -5.30 1.00
CA HIS A 40 -9.19 -5.92 0.35
C HIS A 40 -9.60 -6.74 -0.88
N ALA A 41 -10.68 -7.52 -0.77
CA ALA A 41 -11.22 -8.28 -1.89
C ALA A 41 -11.71 -7.36 -3.02
N ASP A 42 -12.47 -6.30 -2.69
CA ASP A 42 -12.96 -5.31 -3.67
C ASP A 42 -11.81 -4.61 -4.40
N ILE A 43 -10.76 -4.23 -3.66
CA ILE A 43 -9.55 -3.62 -4.23
C ILE A 43 -8.82 -4.61 -5.13
N THR A 44 -8.72 -5.87 -4.73
CA THR A 44 -8.09 -6.93 -5.54
C THR A 44 -8.83 -7.11 -6.87
N SER A 45 -10.16 -7.24 -6.84
CA SER A 45 -10.96 -7.31 -8.08
C SER A 45 -10.84 -6.04 -8.92
N CYS A 46 -10.71 -4.86 -8.31
CA CYS A 46 -10.48 -3.62 -9.04
C CYS A 46 -9.09 -3.57 -9.71
N ILE A 47 -8.06 -4.11 -9.04
CA ILE A 47 -6.71 -4.22 -9.61
C ILE A 47 -6.72 -5.12 -10.86
N GLU A 48 -7.45 -6.23 -10.82
CA GLU A 48 -7.61 -7.11 -11.98
C GLU A 48 -8.24 -6.37 -13.17
N ARG A 49 -9.32 -5.61 -12.93
CA ARG A 49 -9.93 -4.77 -13.98
C ARG A 49 -8.99 -3.71 -14.53
N VAL A 50 -8.18 -3.07 -13.67
CA VAL A 50 -7.15 -2.10 -14.12
C VAL A 50 -6.12 -2.79 -15.02
N GLU A 51 -5.65 -3.98 -14.66
CA GLU A 51 -4.69 -4.72 -15.48
C GLU A 51 -5.31 -5.16 -16.82
N ASP A 52 -6.58 -5.54 -16.84
CA ASP A 52 -7.32 -5.86 -18.07
C ASP A 52 -7.48 -4.64 -18.98
N ALA A 53 -7.98 -3.53 -18.44
CA ALA A 53 -8.11 -2.27 -19.17
C ALA A 53 -6.75 -1.79 -19.71
N ARG A 54 -5.68 -1.97 -18.93
CA ARG A 54 -4.31 -1.65 -19.37
C ARG A 54 -3.86 -2.50 -20.55
N ARG A 55 -4.18 -3.80 -20.56
CA ARG A 55 -3.88 -4.69 -21.69
C ARG A 55 -4.65 -4.27 -22.94
N GLN A 56 -5.94 -3.97 -22.80
CA GLN A 56 -6.77 -3.50 -23.93
C GLN A 56 -6.24 -2.19 -24.50
N TRP A 57 -5.95 -1.20 -23.65
CA TRP A 57 -5.38 0.06 -24.11
C TRP A 57 -4.05 -0.13 -24.85
N PHE A 58 -3.18 -1.03 -24.39
CA PHE A 58 -1.92 -1.32 -25.08
C PHE A 58 -2.10 -1.97 -26.46
N LEU A 59 -3.14 -2.79 -26.63
CA LEU A 59 -3.43 -3.45 -27.91
C LEU A 59 -4.04 -2.50 -28.95
N HIS A 60 -4.86 -1.55 -28.51
CA HIS A 60 -5.64 -0.69 -29.40
C HIS A 60 -5.03 0.71 -29.58
N LEU A 61 -4.37 1.25 -28.55
CA LEU A 61 -3.71 2.57 -28.55
C LEU A 61 -4.64 3.73 -28.93
N ASP A 62 -5.93 3.63 -28.62
CA ASP A 62 -6.94 4.65 -28.89
C ASP A 62 -7.45 5.36 -27.61
N HIS A 63 -8.19 6.44 -27.82
CA HIS A 63 -8.78 7.25 -26.73
C HIS A 63 -9.84 6.48 -25.93
N HIS A 64 -10.68 5.69 -26.58
CA HIS A 64 -11.77 4.95 -25.93
C HIS A 64 -11.23 3.98 -24.87
N HIS A 65 -10.22 3.18 -25.21
CA HIS A 65 -9.58 2.28 -24.26
C HIS A 65 -8.73 3.02 -23.22
N GLY A 66 -8.17 4.18 -23.59
CA GLY A 66 -7.51 5.09 -22.65
C GLY A 66 -8.47 5.59 -21.57
N ASP A 67 -9.67 6.03 -21.94
CA ASP A 67 -10.71 6.48 -21.02
C ASP A 67 -11.20 5.34 -20.13
N ALA A 68 -11.35 4.13 -20.68
CA ALA A 68 -11.69 2.95 -19.89
C ALA A 68 -10.64 2.66 -18.80
N LEU A 69 -9.34 2.70 -19.14
CA LEU A 69 -8.27 2.54 -18.15
C LEU A 69 -8.28 3.66 -17.10
N ALA A 70 -8.50 4.91 -17.52
CA ALA A 70 -8.58 6.04 -16.59
C ALA A 70 -9.75 5.88 -15.60
N ASN A 71 -10.90 5.39 -16.07
CA ASN A 71 -12.07 5.13 -15.22
C ASN A 71 -11.79 4.06 -14.16
N GLU A 72 -11.16 2.94 -14.53
CA GLU A 72 -10.79 1.90 -13.57
C GLU A 72 -9.73 2.40 -12.56
N LEU A 73 -8.77 3.22 -12.99
CA LEU A 73 -7.80 3.84 -12.09
C LEU A 73 -8.46 4.81 -11.10
N HIS A 74 -9.45 5.59 -11.54
CA HIS A 74 -10.24 6.45 -10.64
C HIS A 74 -11.08 5.64 -9.66
N ALA A 75 -11.66 4.51 -10.12
CA ALA A 75 -12.38 3.59 -9.23
C ALA A 75 -11.46 2.99 -8.16
N LEU A 76 -10.26 2.54 -8.56
CA LEU A 76 -9.26 2.02 -7.65
C LEU A 76 -8.84 3.08 -6.62
N SER A 77 -8.55 4.32 -7.05
CA SER A 77 -8.21 5.41 -6.13
C SER A 77 -9.28 5.61 -5.07
N ARG A 78 -10.56 5.71 -5.47
CA ARG A 78 -11.67 5.91 -4.52
C ARG A 78 -11.85 4.75 -3.55
N LEU A 79 -11.57 3.51 -3.98
CA LEU A 79 -11.62 2.34 -3.10
C LEU A 79 -10.51 2.39 -2.07
N VAL A 80 -9.27 2.67 -2.52
CA VAL A 80 -8.10 2.77 -1.65
C VAL A 80 -8.25 3.91 -0.65
N ASP A 81 -8.72 5.09 -1.09
CA ASP A 81 -8.91 6.23 -0.19
C ASP A 81 -9.89 5.89 0.95
N ARG A 82 -11.05 5.29 0.62
CA ARG A 82 -12.01 4.86 1.64
C ARG A 82 -11.47 3.77 2.56
N HIS A 83 -10.72 2.83 1.99
CA HIS A 83 -10.15 1.73 2.75
C HIS A 83 -9.11 2.23 3.77
N LEU A 84 -8.20 3.11 3.35
CA LEU A 84 -7.22 3.72 4.25
C LEU A 84 -7.89 4.57 5.33
N ASP A 85 -8.91 5.36 4.98
CA ASP A 85 -9.68 6.15 5.96
C ASP A 85 -10.35 5.27 7.03
N ASP A 86 -10.84 4.09 6.63
CA ASP A 86 -11.44 3.12 7.53
C ASP A 86 -10.39 2.40 8.38
N GLU A 87 -9.29 1.97 7.78
CA GLU A 87 -8.20 1.28 8.46
C GLU A 87 -7.55 2.18 9.52
N GLU A 88 -7.18 3.41 9.16
CA GLU A 88 -6.53 4.36 10.07
C GLU A 88 -7.43 4.75 11.25
N ARG A 89 -8.74 4.83 11.02
CA ARG A 89 -9.72 5.24 12.03
C ARG A 89 -10.14 4.08 12.93
N ASP A 90 -10.37 2.90 12.35
CA ASP A 90 -11.06 1.80 13.04
C ASP A 90 -10.10 0.67 13.42
N ILE A 91 -9.07 0.36 12.62
CA ILE A 91 -8.21 -0.83 12.82
C ILE A 91 -6.88 -0.49 13.48
N LEU A 92 -6.16 0.52 12.99
CA LEU A 92 -4.86 0.87 13.56
C LEU A 92 -4.91 1.21 15.06
N PRO A 93 -5.97 1.86 15.60
CA PRO A 93 -6.09 2.06 17.05
C PRO A 93 -6.25 0.76 17.82
N LEU A 94 -7.02 -0.20 17.30
CA LEU A 94 -7.16 -1.54 17.91
C LEU A 94 -5.82 -2.26 17.91
N ALA A 95 -5.10 -2.18 16.80
CA ALA A 95 -3.81 -2.80 16.69
C ALA A 95 -2.81 -2.19 17.69
N ALA A 96 -2.80 -0.87 17.85
CA ALA A 96 -1.99 -0.20 18.86
C ALA A 96 -2.39 -0.54 20.31
N ALA A 97 -3.66 -0.86 20.55
CA ALA A 97 -4.16 -1.24 21.88
C ALA A 97 -3.84 -2.69 22.25
N TYR A 98 -3.85 -3.60 21.27
CA TYR A 98 -3.76 -5.05 21.51
C TYR A 98 -2.39 -5.67 21.22
N LEU A 99 -1.54 -5.04 20.41
CA LEU A 99 -0.20 -5.55 20.12
C LEU A 99 0.84 -4.89 21.01
N SER A 100 1.73 -5.71 21.55
CA SER A 100 2.98 -5.24 22.11
C SER A 100 3.92 -4.70 21.02
N GLU A 101 4.92 -3.91 21.41
CA GLU A 101 5.94 -3.42 20.47
C GLU A 101 6.68 -4.57 19.75
N ALA A 102 6.92 -5.69 20.44
CA ALA A 102 7.57 -6.86 19.87
C ALA A 102 6.70 -7.55 18.79
N GLU A 103 5.40 -7.68 19.04
CA GLU A 103 4.45 -8.23 18.05
C GLU A 103 4.31 -7.28 16.86
N TRP A 104 4.22 -5.97 17.11
CA TRP A 104 4.21 -4.96 16.06
C TRP A 104 5.46 -5.03 15.18
N HIS A 105 6.63 -5.22 15.78
CA HIS A 105 7.87 -5.42 15.05
C HIS A 105 7.84 -6.72 14.22
N ALA A 106 7.36 -7.82 14.79
CA ALA A 106 7.26 -9.11 14.08
C ALA A 106 6.31 -9.02 12.87
N VAL A 107 5.15 -8.38 13.03
CA VAL A 107 4.22 -8.12 11.92
C VAL A 107 4.88 -7.29 10.84
N ASN A 108 5.58 -6.21 11.19
CA ASN A 108 6.29 -5.37 10.21
C ASN A 108 7.39 -6.14 9.46
N GLU A 109 8.15 -7.01 10.13
CA GLU A 109 9.14 -7.87 9.46
C GLU A 109 8.46 -8.83 8.47
N GLY A 110 7.37 -9.47 8.88
CA GLY A 110 6.59 -10.35 8.03
C GLY A 110 6.00 -9.63 6.81
N GLY A 111 5.39 -8.46 7.02
CA GLY A 111 4.82 -7.64 5.95
C GLY A 111 5.87 -7.11 4.96
N LYS A 112 7.11 -6.85 5.40
CA LYS A 112 8.20 -6.52 4.46
C LYS A 112 8.66 -7.73 3.66
N ALA A 113 8.62 -8.93 4.24
CA ALA A 113 9.08 -10.14 3.56
C ALA A 113 8.20 -10.52 2.36
N VAL A 114 6.92 -10.10 2.34
CA VAL A 114 6.02 -10.31 1.20
C VAL A 114 6.24 -9.28 0.07
N LEU A 115 6.90 -8.15 0.37
CA LEU A 115 7.19 -7.11 -0.61
C LEU A 115 8.50 -7.39 -1.36
N SER A 116 8.48 -7.29 -2.69
CA SER A 116 9.74 -7.25 -3.45
C SER A 116 10.57 -6.02 -3.08
N PHE A 117 11.90 -6.13 -3.18
CA PHE A 117 12.81 -5.01 -2.92
C PHE A 117 12.46 -3.75 -3.76
N LYS A 118 12.02 -3.94 -5.01
CA LYS A 118 11.56 -2.84 -5.87
C LYS A 118 10.29 -2.16 -5.33
N ALA A 119 9.36 -2.92 -4.74
CA ALA A 119 8.17 -2.37 -4.10
C ALA A 119 8.53 -1.59 -2.84
N VAL A 120 9.45 -2.10 -2.01
CA VAL A 120 9.96 -1.36 -0.84
C VAL A 120 10.58 -0.03 -1.26
N LEU A 121 11.46 -0.03 -2.26
CA LEU A 121 12.04 1.22 -2.80
C LEU A 121 10.95 2.18 -3.33
N PHE A 122 9.87 1.65 -3.90
CA PHE A 122 8.80 2.46 -4.47
C PHE A 122 7.98 3.13 -3.37
N ILE A 123 7.56 2.37 -2.36
CA ILE A 123 6.81 2.86 -1.19
C ILE A 123 7.66 3.89 -0.44
N VAL A 124 8.89 3.55 -0.06
CA VAL A 124 9.77 4.48 0.68
C VAL A 124 10.02 5.74 -0.15
N GLY A 125 10.25 5.60 -1.45
CA GLY A 125 10.50 6.75 -2.34
C GLY A 125 9.29 7.67 -2.45
N MET A 126 8.08 7.10 -2.51
CA MET A 126 6.81 7.82 -2.51
C MET A 126 6.56 8.55 -1.18
N THR A 127 6.80 7.88 -0.05
CA THR A 127 6.62 8.46 1.29
C THR A 127 7.61 9.59 1.54
N CYS A 128 8.89 9.40 1.18
CA CYS A 128 9.90 10.46 1.23
C CYS A 128 9.56 11.66 0.35
N TYR A 129 8.73 11.46 -0.68
CA TYR A 129 8.37 12.48 -1.66
C TYR A 129 7.19 13.35 -1.18
N ARG A 130 6.12 12.74 -0.66
CA ARG A 130 4.87 13.46 -0.32
C ARG A 130 4.69 13.79 1.16
N VAL A 131 5.43 13.14 2.04
CA VAL A 131 5.10 13.17 3.48
C VAL A 131 6.17 13.92 4.27
N ASN A 132 5.78 14.54 5.38
CA ASN A 132 6.70 15.26 6.26
C ASN A 132 7.78 14.32 6.86
N ARG A 133 8.86 14.93 7.38
CA ARG A 133 10.00 14.17 7.94
C ARG A 133 9.61 13.23 9.08
N ARG A 134 8.56 13.55 9.85
CA ARG A 134 8.11 12.73 10.99
C ARG A 134 7.54 11.40 10.51
N LEU A 135 6.63 11.42 9.55
CA LEU A 135 6.02 10.20 9.00
C LEU A 135 7.00 9.41 8.12
N THR A 136 7.91 10.11 7.43
CA THR A 136 9.04 9.44 6.76
C THR A 136 9.86 8.64 7.77
N ASN A 137 10.16 9.19 8.94
CA ASN A 137 10.91 8.47 9.97
C ASN A 137 10.16 7.25 10.51
N VAL A 138 8.82 7.25 10.56
CA VAL A 138 8.02 6.08 10.95
C VAL A 138 8.19 4.95 9.94
N VAL A 139 8.03 5.24 8.65
CA VAL A 139 8.25 4.24 7.57
C VAL A 139 9.69 3.76 7.54
N LEU A 140 10.66 4.62 7.81
CA LEU A 140 12.06 4.21 7.91
C LEU A 140 12.35 3.43 9.20
N TYR A 141 11.57 3.61 10.26
CA TYR A 141 11.79 2.93 11.53
C TYR A 141 11.67 1.42 11.38
N SER A 142 10.78 0.96 10.50
CA SER A 142 10.60 -0.46 10.16
C SER A 142 11.75 -1.06 9.36
N LEU A 143 12.71 -0.28 8.85
CA LEU A 143 13.88 -0.81 8.13
C LEU A 143 14.98 -1.26 9.10
N SER A 144 15.84 -2.19 8.68
CA SER A 144 17.06 -2.50 9.44
C SER A 144 18.02 -1.29 9.47
N ALA A 145 18.90 -1.21 10.47
CA ALA A 145 19.79 -0.04 10.62
C ALA A 145 20.66 0.25 9.36
N PRO A 146 21.26 -0.74 8.68
CA PRO A 146 21.96 -0.50 7.41
C PRO A 146 21.01 0.00 6.30
N ALA A 147 19.79 -0.55 6.25
CA ALA A 147 18.79 -0.17 5.27
C ALA A 147 18.29 1.28 5.48
N LYS A 148 18.17 1.77 6.72
CA LYS A 148 17.83 3.17 7.03
C LYS A 148 18.79 4.19 6.38
N ILE A 149 20.03 3.79 6.12
CA ILE A 149 21.05 4.64 5.48
C ILE A 149 21.02 4.48 3.95
N ALA A 150 20.99 3.25 3.46
CA ALA A 150 21.13 2.96 2.02
C ALA A 150 19.84 3.15 1.22
N ILE A 151 18.68 2.83 1.79
CA ILE A 151 17.39 2.82 1.08
C ILE A 151 16.89 4.22 0.73
N PRO A 152 16.87 5.23 1.63
CA PRO A 152 16.30 6.54 1.31
C PRO A 152 16.88 7.24 0.06
N PRO A 153 18.21 7.34 -0.13
CA PRO A 153 18.75 8.00 -1.32
C PRO A 153 18.42 7.23 -2.61
N LEU A 154 18.46 5.90 -2.58
CA LEU A 154 18.13 5.05 -3.72
C LEU A 154 16.63 5.12 -4.07
N ALA A 155 15.77 5.02 -3.06
CA ALA A 155 14.33 5.10 -3.17
C ALA A 155 13.88 6.46 -3.73
N ARG A 156 14.46 7.56 -3.23
CA ARG A 156 14.20 8.92 -3.74
C ARG A 156 14.59 9.05 -5.20
N LEU A 157 15.78 8.56 -5.60
CA LEU A 157 16.23 8.63 -6.98
C LEU A 157 15.30 7.83 -7.92
N MET A 158 14.91 6.62 -7.51
CA MET A 158 14.00 5.78 -8.27
C MET A 158 12.63 6.45 -8.42
N TYR A 159 12.09 7.01 -7.34
CA TYR A 159 10.77 7.64 -7.36
C TYR A 159 10.77 8.92 -8.19
N VAL A 160 11.79 9.79 -8.09
CA VAL A 160 11.92 11.01 -8.92
C VAL A 160 11.92 10.68 -10.41
N ARG A 161 12.60 9.60 -10.84
CA ARG A 161 12.58 9.15 -12.24
C ARG A 161 11.19 8.70 -12.67
N ARG A 162 10.42 8.08 -11.78
CA ARG A 162 9.04 7.66 -12.07
C ARG A 162 8.08 8.84 -12.07
N ALA A 163 8.20 9.76 -11.13
CA ALA A 163 7.44 11.02 -11.09
C ALA A 163 7.59 11.80 -12.39
N ALA A 164 8.81 11.90 -12.95
CA ALA A 164 9.04 12.55 -14.23
C ALA A 164 8.30 11.89 -15.41
N ARG A 165 8.14 10.56 -15.41
CA ARG A 165 7.39 9.86 -16.47
C ARG A 165 5.87 10.01 -16.33
N VAL A 166 5.38 10.15 -15.10
CA VAL A 166 3.93 10.20 -14.82
C VAL A 166 3.42 11.64 -14.87
N HIS A 167 4.14 12.58 -14.26
CA HIS A 167 3.72 13.97 -14.09
C HIS A 167 4.48 14.96 -15.01
N GLY A 168 5.43 14.48 -15.82
CA GLY A 168 6.28 15.35 -16.65
C GLY A 168 7.32 16.16 -15.86
N THR A 169 7.36 16.05 -14.52
CA THR A 169 8.30 16.77 -13.66
C THR A 169 8.96 15.85 -12.64
N ARG A 170 10.21 16.18 -12.27
CA ARG A 170 10.96 15.53 -11.18
C ARG A 170 10.51 16.00 -9.78
N ARG A 171 9.65 17.02 -9.73
CA ARG A 171 9.09 17.63 -8.52
C ARG A 171 7.59 17.97 -8.72
N PRO A 172 6.70 16.97 -8.87
CA PRO A 172 5.25 17.18 -8.89
C PRO A 172 4.64 17.73 -7.58
#